data_AF-A0A524LEP1-F1
#
_entry.id   AF-A0A524LEP1-F1
#
_cell.length_a   1.000
_cell.length_b   1.000
_cell.length_c   1.000
_cell.angle_alpha   90.00
_cell.angle_beta   90.00
_cell.angle_gamma   90.00
#
_symmetry.space_group_name_H-M   'P 1'
#
loop_
_entity.id
_entity.type
_entity.pdbx_description
1 polymer ?
#
loop_
_entity_poly.entity_id
_entity_poly.type
_entity_poly.pdbx_seq_one_letter_code
_entity_poly.pdbx_strand_id
1 'polypeptide(L)'
;MPPALRRAFEGEPDWPLTNGRRIAFLLDASSRTEARLLEAWIARHRPADPGANDCEAIRIPPTRRRRRVSLARLEACLSAGDDPLLAPLRVAWFPKERGGERAAVLSDMLRLRDPHDPGALRQRLLLLYARDRCRIVAGEPAPASELRLRWRESAGSDLELTTGLAEFVARQATLALERAERRLRGARYKVPRLLHDDILNRPAFRGGLAKLARELGRPPERVTREASRDLREIAATHSPYVIDLVAHGIRLLYTRGYGESLHYDRAQLEETKALAQQHPVVFLPSHKSNLDHLVFQYALHENGHPPNHTAGGINMNFFPVGPLVRRSGVFFIRRSFKDDPVYKFVLQHYVDYLVEKRFTLEWYVEGGRSRTGKLLPPRFGMLAYVVDAYRRGKAEDVILVPVSIAYDQIQDVGEYAAEQGGAPKQRESFSWFVRLIRRLGRRYGGIHIRFGEPLSLAKALGRAAPATEPDPDEESLALRKLAFEVCVRINRATPITPCSLVTLAMVGSGLRALSVEETVVALRNLL
;
A
#
# COMPACT_ATOMS: atom_id res chain seq x y z
N MET A 1 12.40 14.27 36.87
CA MET A 1 12.36 13.48 35.62
C MET A 1 13.18 12.20 35.80
N PRO A 2 12.70 11.01 35.40
CA PRO A 2 13.48 9.77 35.42
C PRO A 2 14.83 9.90 34.69
N PRO A 3 15.92 9.28 35.17
CA PRO A 3 17.25 9.36 34.54
C PRO A 3 17.26 8.95 33.06
N ALA A 4 16.40 7.99 32.71
CA ALA A 4 16.23 7.52 31.34
C ALA A 4 15.71 8.59 30.36
N LEU A 5 15.01 9.62 30.82
CA LEU A 5 14.51 10.69 29.93
C LEU A 5 15.56 11.79 29.67
N ARG A 6 16.70 11.78 30.37
CA ARG A 6 17.72 12.85 30.28
C ARG A 6 18.77 12.62 29.17
N ARG A 7 19.10 11.37 28.84
CA ARG A 7 20.15 11.06 27.83
C ARG A 7 19.66 11.22 26.39
N ALA A 8 20.47 11.80 25.52
CA ALA A 8 20.19 11.94 24.08
C ALA A 8 20.00 10.56 23.42
N PHE A 9 19.17 10.52 22.38
CA PHE A 9 19.04 9.39 21.45
C PHE A 9 20.05 9.55 20.30
N GLU A 10 20.38 8.44 19.67
CA GLU A 10 21.21 8.44 18.47
C GLU A 10 20.45 9.03 17.28
N GLY A 11 21.06 9.98 16.57
CA GLY A 11 20.47 10.68 15.42
C GLY A 11 19.28 11.55 15.80
N GLU A 12 19.34 12.25 16.95
CA GLU A 12 18.35 13.27 17.29
C GLU A 12 18.32 14.38 16.23
N PRO A 13 17.12 14.91 15.91
CA PRO A 13 17.00 16.01 14.96
C PRO A 13 17.61 17.29 15.55
N ASP A 14 18.03 18.19 14.67
CA ASP A 14 18.52 19.52 15.06
C ASP A 14 17.38 20.44 15.53
N TRP A 15 17.73 21.47 16.29
CA TRP A 15 16.77 22.53 16.64
C TRP A 15 16.37 23.31 15.38
N PRO A 16 15.07 23.57 15.13
CA PRO A 16 14.62 24.25 13.93
C PRO A 16 15.15 25.70 13.89
N LEU A 17 15.61 26.13 12.72
CA LEU A 17 16.04 27.50 12.48
C LEU A 17 14.82 28.45 12.58
N THR A 18 14.83 29.32 13.57
CA THR A 18 13.67 30.15 13.92
C THR A 18 13.54 31.42 13.11
N ASN A 19 14.67 31.96 12.62
CA ASN A 19 14.74 33.27 11.96
C ASN A 19 13.98 34.37 12.75
N GLY A 20 14.09 34.36 14.08
CA GLY A 20 13.43 35.31 14.98
C GLY A 20 11.94 35.03 15.28
N ARG A 21 11.36 33.95 14.76
CA ARG A 21 9.97 33.55 15.05
C ARG A 21 9.87 32.76 16.35
N ARG A 22 8.76 32.95 17.07
CA ARG A 22 8.29 32.04 18.12
C ARG A 22 8.11 30.63 17.56
N ILE A 23 8.44 29.58 18.31
CA ILE A 23 8.25 28.19 17.88
C ILE A 23 7.05 27.56 18.59
N ALA A 24 6.16 26.92 17.84
CA ALA A 24 5.15 26.02 18.38
C ALA A 24 5.46 24.59 17.96
N PHE A 25 5.88 23.76 18.91
CA PHE A 25 6.14 22.33 18.68
C PHE A 25 4.81 21.56 18.68
N LEU A 26 4.48 20.94 17.55
CA LEU A 26 3.27 20.13 17.39
C LEU A 26 3.56 18.67 17.71
N LEU A 27 3.15 18.22 18.89
CA LEU A 27 3.49 16.89 19.43
C LEU A 27 2.48 15.82 19.02
N ASP A 28 2.89 14.90 18.16
CA ASP A 28 2.18 13.64 17.88
C ASP A 28 2.67 12.55 18.84
N ALA A 29 1.95 12.39 19.95
CA ALA A 29 2.26 11.43 21.00
C ALA A 29 1.06 10.54 21.32
N SER A 30 1.20 9.24 21.08
CA SER A 30 0.16 8.23 21.36
C SER A 30 0.15 7.78 22.81
N SER A 31 1.14 8.17 23.62
CA SER A 31 1.25 7.83 25.04
C SER A 31 1.81 8.98 25.88
N ARG A 32 1.60 8.92 27.20
CA ARG A 32 2.24 9.85 28.16
C ARG A 32 3.76 9.72 28.16
N THR A 33 4.30 8.54 27.85
CA THR A 33 5.75 8.31 27.79
C THR A 33 6.34 9.04 26.58
N GLU A 34 5.70 8.95 25.42
CA GLU A 34 6.11 9.66 24.20
C GLU A 34 6.03 11.17 24.39
N ALA A 35 4.93 11.68 24.95
CA ALA A 35 4.79 13.10 25.20
C ALA A 35 5.94 13.63 26.09
N ARG A 36 6.27 12.92 27.17
CA ARG A 36 7.39 13.27 28.06
C ARG A 36 8.75 13.19 27.39
N LEU A 37 8.94 12.27 26.43
CA LEU A 37 10.18 12.18 25.65
C LEU A 37 10.36 13.40 24.75
N LEU A 38 9.30 13.83 24.09
CA LEU A 38 9.32 15.02 23.23
C LEU A 38 9.52 16.29 24.07
N GLU A 39 8.81 16.42 25.19
CA GLU A 39 8.98 17.53 26.15
C GLU A 39 10.42 17.56 26.72
N ALA A 40 11.01 16.40 27.04
CA ALA A 40 12.43 16.31 27.44
C ALA A 40 13.39 16.72 26.31
N TRP A 41 13.12 16.35 25.07
CA TRP A 41 13.96 16.74 23.94
C TRP A 41 13.95 18.25 23.75
N ILE A 42 12.77 18.89 23.78
CA ILE A 42 12.62 20.35 23.71
C ILE A 42 13.43 21.01 24.82
N ALA A 43 13.29 20.55 26.07
CA ALA A 43 14.00 21.12 27.20
C ALA A 43 15.53 21.02 27.11
N ARG A 44 16.07 20.01 26.43
CA ARG A 44 17.53 19.81 26.29
C ARG A 44 18.15 20.58 25.12
N HIS A 45 17.40 20.75 24.03
CA HIS A 45 17.90 21.39 22.80
C HIS A 45 17.55 22.87 22.73
N ARG A 46 16.80 23.38 23.72
CA ARG A 46 16.44 24.79 23.79
C ARG A 46 17.69 25.67 23.83
N PRO A 47 17.88 26.60 22.87
CA PRO A 47 18.99 27.54 22.88
C PRO A 47 18.91 28.47 24.09
N ALA A 48 20.06 28.94 24.58
CA ALA A 48 20.14 29.90 25.69
C ALA A 48 19.82 31.36 25.28
N ASP A 49 19.59 31.61 23.99
CA ASP A 49 19.39 32.94 23.39
C ASP A 49 18.00 33.53 23.72
N PRO A 50 17.86 34.82 24.09
CA PRO A 50 16.59 35.42 24.50
C PRO A 50 15.47 35.35 23.45
N GLY A 51 15.79 35.39 22.16
CA GLY A 51 14.82 35.25 21.07
C GLY A 51 14.27 33.83 20.87
N ALA A 52 14.97 32.82 21.40
CA ALA A 52 14.57 31.41 21.34
C ALA A 52 13.74 30.97 22.57
N ASN A 53 13.46 31.89 23.50
CA ASN A 53 12.75 31.59 24.74
C ASN A 53 11.23 31.44 24.59
N ASP A 54 10.68 31.92 23.48
CA ASP A 54 9.26 31.80 23.21
C ASP A 54 9.01 30.50 22.42
N CYS A 55 8.95 29.39 23.17
CA CYS A 55 8.61 28.08 22.62
C CYS A 55 7.44 27.48 23.39
N GLU A 56 6.44 26.97 22.68
CA GLU A 56 5.29 26.26 23.25
C GLU A 56 5.19 24.85 22.70
N ALA A 57 4.78 23.89 23.54
CA ALA A 57 4.47 22.53 23.13
C ALA A 57 2.96 22.31 23.08
N ILE A 58 2.43 22.03 21.89
CA ILE A 58 0.99 21.83 21.64
C ILE A 58 0.78 20.39 21.20
N ARG A 59 -0.12 19.66 21.86
CA ARG A 59 -0.45 18.29 21.47
C ARG A 59 -1.45 18.29 20.33
N ILE A 60 -1.16 17.50 19.30
CA ILE A 60 -2.08 17.25 18.18
C ILE A 60 -2.66 15.83 18.28
N PRO A 61 -3.79 15.53 17.62
CA PRO A 61 -4.39 14.20 17.62
C PRO A 61 -3.39 13.12 17.20
N PRO A 62 -3.16 12.09 18.02
CA PRO A 62 -2.16 11.08 17.71
C PRO A 62 -2.56 10.21 16.54
N THR A 63 -1.58 9.92 15.69
CA THR A 63 -1.82 9.19 14.43
C THR A 63 -1.87 7.68 14.60
N ARG A 64 -1.11 7.11 15.54
CA ARG A 64 -1.07 5.65 15.77
C ARG A 64 -2.26 5.15 16.58
N ARG A 65 -2.81 5.98 17.47
CA ARG A 65 -3.96 5.64 18.32
C ARG A 65 -4.99 6.75 18.25
N ARG A 66 -6.09 6.52 17.55
CA ARG A 66 -7.18 7.50 17.39
C ARG A 66 -7.76 7.90 18.75
N ARG A 67 -7.20 8.95 19.35
CA ARG A 67 -7.66 9.56 20.59
C ARG A 67 -8.11 10.97 20.27
N ARG A 68 -9.30 11.34 20.74
CA ARG A 68 -9.77 12.72 20.62
C ARG A 68 -8.88 13.61 21.50
N VAL A 69 -8.17 14.53 20.86
CA VAL A 69 -7.40 15.60 21.50
C VAL A 69 -8.05 16.90 21.05
N SER A 70 -8.35 17.79 22.00
CA SER A 70 -8.90 19.10 21.68
C SER A 70 -7.85 19.93 20.94
N LEU A 71 -8.27 20.55 19.85
CA LEU A 71 -7.44 21.48 19.07
C LEU A 71 -7.47 22.91 19.61
N ALA A 72 -8.20 23.19 20.70
CA ALA A 72 -8.37 24.54 21.24
C ALA A 72 -7.04 25.28 21.51
N ARG A 73 -5.99 24.58 21.96
CA ARG A 73 -4.65 25.20 22.13
C ARG A 73 -3.99 25.55 20.80
N LEU A 74 -4.18 24.72 19.78
CA LEU A 74 -3.69 25.01 18.43
C LEU A 74 -4.48 26.18 17.82
N GLU A 75 -5.80 26.22 18.01
CA GLU A 75 -6.65 27.33 17.59
C GLU A 75 -6.25 28.65 18.27
N ALA A 76 -5.99 28.63 19.58
CA ALA A 76 -5.51 29.78 20.32
C ALA A 76 -4.14 30.25 19.80
N CYS A 77 -3.20 29.32 19.58
CA CYS A 77 -1.89 29.63 19.00
C CYS A 77 -2.01 30.23 17.60
N LEU A 78 -2.93 29.73 16.77
CA LEU A 78 -3.16 30.24 15.42
C LEU A 78 -3.95 31.55 15.40
N SER A 79 -4.56 31.95 16.53
CA SER A 79 -5.36 33.18 16.65
C SER A 79 -4.60 34.33 17.33
N ALA A 80 -3.41 34.07 17.87
CA ALA A 80 -2.64 35.04 18.67
C ALA A 80 -2.05 36.23 17.86
N GLY A 81 -2.29 36.29 16.55
CA GLY A 81 -1.87 37.40 15.68
C GLY A 81 -0.38 37.39 15.29
N ASP A 82 0.41 36.44 15.81
CA ASP A 82 1.79 36.18 15.44
C ASP A 82 1.91 35.20 14.25
N ASP A 83 3.14 35.04 13.74
CA ASP A 83 3.50 34.05 12.71
C ASP A 83 4.45 32.99 13.29
N PRO A 84 3.96 32.09 14.17
CA PRO A 84 4.82 31.09 14.80
C PRO A 84 5.32 30.08 13.77
N LEU A 85 6.55 29.63 13.96
CA LEU A 85 7.10 28.49 13.24
C LEU A 85 6.55 27.20 13.86
N LEU A 86 5.71 26.49 13.09
CA LEU A 86 5.07 25.27 13.54
C LEU A 86 6.00 24.09 13.24
N ALA A 87 6.51 23.44 14.29
CA ALA A 87 7.52 22.38 14.20
C ALA A 87 6.96 21.02 14.69
N PRO A 88 6.60 20.09 13.78
CA PRO A 88 6.05 18.79 14.17
C PRO A 88 7.09 17.87 14.79
N LEU A 89 6.75 17.21 15.90
CA LEU A 89 7.58 16.21 16.57
C LEU A 89 6.83 14.91 16.88
N ARG A 90 7.51 13.77 16.72
CA ARG A 90 6.99 12.43 17.04
C ARG A 90 8.09 11.50 17.57
N VAL A 91 7.71 10.51 18.37
CA VAL A 91 8.58 9.37 18.71
C VAL A 91 8.34 8.20 17.75
N ALA A 92 9.41 7.63 17.18
CA ALA A 92 9.37 6.44 16.36
C ALA A 92 10.07 5.26 17.02
N TRP A 93 9.38 4.12 17.06
CA TRP A 93 9.90 2.86 17.59
C TRP A 93 10.30 1.90 16.46
N PHE A 94 11.45 1.26 16.62
CA PHE A 94 12.07 0.36 15.64
C PHE A 94 12.19 -1.08 16.19
N PRO A 95 12.18 -2.10 15.33
CA PRO A 95 12.57 -3.46 15.71
C PRO A 95 14.06 -3.51 16.06
N LYS A 96 14.49 -4.62 16.68
CA LYS A 96 15.90 -4.83 17.01
C LYS A 96 16.70 -4.96 15.71
N GLU A 97 17.84 -4.29 15.63
CA GLU A 97 18.77 -4.42 14.51
C GLU A 97 19.42 -5.80 14.49
N ARG A 98 19.39 -6.48 13.34
CA ARG A 98 20.02 -7.80 13.14
C ARG A 98 20.70 -7.80 11.78
N GLY A 99 22.03 -7.82 11.76
CA GLY A 99 22.82 -7.87 10.52
C GLY A 99 22.70 -6.62 9.65
N GLY A 100 22.57 -5.42 10.25
CA GLY A 100 22.44 -4.15 9.52
C GLY A 100 21.02 -3.82 9.02
N GLU A 101 20.08 -4.78 9.09
CA GLU A 101 18.66 -4.53 8.81
C GLU A 101 17.82 -4.48 10.09
N ARG A 102 16.87 -3.55 10.14
CA ARG A 102 15.87 -3.42 11.22
C ARG A 102 14.56 -4.04 10.76
N ALA A 103 14.47 -5.37 10.75
CA ALA A 103 13.27 -6.13 10.41
C ALA A 103 12.66 -6.84 11.64
N ALA A 104 11.33 -6.90 11.71
CA ALA A 104 10.64 -7.66 12.75
C ALA A 104 10.76 -9.17 12.48
N VAL A 105 11.20 -9.96 13.47
CA VAL A 105 11.41 -11.41 13.32
C VAL A 105 10.26 -12.19 13.98
N LEU A 106 10.05 -13.44 13.53
CA LEU A 106 9.02 -14.36 14.04
C LEU A 106 8.93 -14.41 15.59
N SER A 107 10.06 -14.38 16.31
CA SER A 107 10.09 -14.38 17.78
C SER A 107 9.57 -13.08 18.43
N ASP A 108 9.72 -11.94 17.75
CA ASP A 108 9.13 -10.67 18.16
C ASP A 108 7.62 -10.63 17.89
N MET A 109 7.15 -11.37 16.88
CA MET A 109 5.76 -11.44 16.43
C MET A 109 4.89 -12.45 17.19
N LEU A 110 5.46 -13.59 17.62
CA LEU A 110 4.76 -14.59 18.45
C LEU A 110 4.27 -14.01 19.79
N ARG A 111 4.78 -12.84 20.20
CA ARG A 111 4.31 -12.10 21.37
C ARG A 111 3.08 -11.22 21.10
N LEU A 112 2.48 -11.26 19.90
CA LEU A 112 1.30 -10.48 19.48
C LEU A 112 1.40 -8.98 19.76
N ARG A 113 2.61 -8.40 19.65
CA ARG A 113 2.89 -7.02 20.07
C ARG A 113 3.68 -6.28 18.99
N ASP A 114 3.04 -5.27 18.39
CA ASP A 114 3.62 -4.41 17.36
C ASP A 114 4.94 -3.76 17.86
N PRO A 115 6.11 -4.04 17.23
CA PRO A 115 7.38 -3.42 17.59
C PRO A 115 7.46 -1.94 17.18
N HIS A 116 6.58 -1.47 16.29
CA HIS A 116 6.51 -0.10 15.80
C HIS A 116 5.49 0.78 16.54
N ASP A 117 4.57 0.19 17.30
CA ASP A 117 3.69 0.87 18.28
C ASP A 117 3.61 0.07 19.60
N PRO A 118 4.70 0.02 20.39
CA PRO A 118 4.71 -0.67 21.67
C PRO A 118 3.73 -0.01 22.68
N GLY A 119 3.06 -0.85 23.48
CA GLY A 119 2.24 -0.39 24.61
C GLY A 119 3.04 0.42 25.65
N ALA A 120 2.38 1.28 26.42
CA ALA A 120 3.02 2.24 27.32
C ALA A 120 4.00 1.62 28.35
N LEU A 121 3.70 0.42 28.86
CA LEU A 121 4.60 -0.32 29.76
C LEU A 121 5.88 -0.78 29.03
N ARG A 122 5.74 -1.28 27.79
CA ARG A 122 6.87 -1.73 26.98
C ARG A 122 7.74 -0.56 26.52
N GLN A 123 7.14 0.60 26.23
CA GLN A 123 7.90 1.82 25.96
C GLN A 123 8.86 2.15 27.11
N ARG A 124 8.39 2.06 28.37
CA ARG A 124 9.25 2.27 29.54
C ARG A 124 10.37 1.24 29.63
N LEU A 125 10.07 -0.04 29.37
CA LEU A 125 11.06 -1.11 29.39
C LEU A 125 12.10 -0.96 28.27
N LEU A 126 11.68 -0.60 27.06
CA LEU A 126 12.58 -0.34 25.93
C LEU A 126 13.52 0.85 26.22
N LEU A 127 13.04 1.90 26.89
CA LEU A 127 13.89 3.03 27.29
C LEU A 127 14.96 2.64 28.33
N LEU A 128 14.77 1.54 29.06
CA LEU A 128 15.76 1.03 30.02
C LEU A 128 16.78 0.10 29.35
N TYR A 129 16.34 -0.79 28.47
CA TYR A 129 17.16 -1.90 27.97
C TYR A 129 17.51 -1.87 26.47
N ALA A 130 16.83 -1.05 25.66
CA ALA A 130 17.00 -1.04 24.20
C ALA A 130 16.67 0.35 23.61
N ARG A 131 17.47 1.35 23.96
CA ARG A 131 17.26 2.76 23.58
C ARG A 131 17.53 3.05 22.10
N ASP A 132 18.38 2.25 21.47
CA ASP A 132 18.66 2.23 20.02
C ASP A 132 17.38 2.05 19.17
N ARG A 133 16.35 1.48 19.78
CA ARG A 133 15.03 1.24 19.17
C ARG A 133 14.08 2.44 19.25
N CYS A 134 14.50 3.55 19.85
CA CYS A 134 13.71 4.77 20.01
C CYS A 134 14.42 5.93 19.32
N ARG A 135 13.75 6.60 18.38
CA ARG A 135 14.24 7.85 17.77
C ARG A 135 13.18 8.93 17.79
N ILE A 136 13.65 10.17 17.82
CA ILE A 136 12.80 11.36 17.69
C ILE A 136 12.78 11.75 16.22
N VAL A 137 11.59 12.06 15.72
CA VAL A 137 11.35 12.43 14.33
C VAL A 137 10.85 13.86 14.31
N ALA A 138 11.57 14.74 13.63
CA ALA A 138 11.15 16.10 13.34
C ALA A 138 10.60 16.17 11.91
N GLY A 139 9.36 16.64 11.78
CA GLY A 139 8.81 17.03 10.49
C GLY A 139 9.43 18.34 10.01
N GLU A 140 9.36 18.58 8.70
CA GLU A 140 9.73 19.88 8.14
C GLU A 140 8.85 20.99 8.75
N PRO A 141 9.45 22.02 9.38
CA PRO A 141 8.69 23.10 10.00
C PRO A 141 8.12 24.05 8.94
N ALA A 142 7.00 24.70 9.25
CA ALA A 142 6.38 25.68 8.37
C ALA A 142 5.82 26.87 9.17
N PRO A 143 5.97 28.13 8.68
CA PRO A 143 5.30 29.28 9.28
C PRO A 143 3.77 29.16 9.22
N ALA A 144 3.07 29.72 10.21
CA ALA A 144 1.62 29.73 10.24
C ALA A 144 1.01 30.48 9.03
N SER A 145 1.66 31.56 8.58
CA SER A 145 1.31 32.34 7.40
C SER A 145 1.26 31.49 6.12
N GLU A 146 2.28 30.66 5.90
CA GLU A 146 2.36 29.74 4.77
C GLU A 146 1.24 28.69 4.82
N LEU A 147 0.98 28.10 6.00
CA LEU A 147 -0.10 27.13 6.14
C LEU A 147 -1.49 27.75 5.96
N ARG A 148 -1.69 29.01 6.37
CA ARG A 148 -2.93 29.77 6.10
C ARG A 148 -3.12 30.00 4.60
N LEU A 149 -2.06 30.34 3.87
CA LEU A 149 -2.12 30.50 2.41
C LEU A 149 -2.52 29.19 1.73
N ARG A 150 -1.81 28.10 2.02
CA ARG A 150 -2.13 26.76 1.49
C ARG A 150 -3.53 26.30 1.85
N TRP A 151 -4.01 26.62 3.06
CA TRP A 151 -5.37 26.32 3.49
C TRP A 151 -6.41 27.04 2.61
N ARG A 152 -6.23 28.34 2.36
CA ARG A 152 -7.11 29.13 1.47
C ARG A 152 -7.11 28.60 0.04
N GLU A 153 -5.94 28.27 -0.49
CA GLU A 153 -5.81 27.66 -1.83
C GLU A 153 -6.51 26.29 -1.90
N SER A 154 -6.44 25.50 -0.83
CA SER A 154 -7.11 24.19 -0.75
C SER A 154 -8.62 24.27 -0.52
N ALA A 155 -9.11 25.38 0.03
CA ALA A 155 -10.48 25.58 0.45
C ALA A 155 -11.44 25.90 -0.71
N GLY A 156 -10.95 26.48 -1.82
CA GLY A 156 -11.80 26.91 -2.93
C GLY A 156 -12.81 28.01 -2.52
N SER A 157 -13.90 28.16 -3.28
CA SER A 157 -14.91 29.22 -3.09
C SER A 157 -15.94 28.96 -1.96
N ASP A 158 -15.99 27.75 -1.39
CA ASP A 158 -16.98 27.37 -0.35
C ASP A 158 -16.33 27.26 1.03
N LEU A 159 -16.13 28.39 1.72
CA LEU A 159 -15.55 28.43 3.07
C LEU A 159 -16.37 27.65 4.12
N GLU A 160 -17.70 27.59 3.98
CA GLU A 160 -18.60 26.97 4.98
C GLU A 160 -18.48 25.44 5.07
N LEU A 161 -17.90 24.78 4.06
CA LEU A 161 -17.70 23.32 4.03
C LEU A 161 -16.25 22.90 4.31
N THR A 162 -15.36 23.87 4.53
CA THR A 162 -13.93 23.62 4.69
C THR A 162 -13.59 23.21 6.11
N THR A 163 -12.70 22.22 6.22
CA THR A 163 -12.13 21.85 7.53
C THR A 163 -11.45 23.06 8.16
N GLY A 164 -11.61 23.26 9.46
CA GLY A 164 -11.02 24.38 10.18
C GLY A 164 -9.49 24.43 10.05
N LEU A 165 -8.94 25.64 10.17
CA LEU A 165 -7.50 25.87 10.02
C LEU A 165 -6.66 24.99 10.95
N ALA A 166 -7.09 24.81 12.20
CA ALA A 166 -6.38 23.96 13.17
C ALA A 166 -6.38 22.48 12.75
N GLU A 167 -7.48 21.95 12.22
CA GLU A 167 -7.48 20.58 11.67
C GLU A 167 -6.56 20.48 10.45
N PHE A 168 -6.54 21.50 9.59
CA PHE A 168 -5.65 21.53 8.44
C PHE A 168 -4.18 21.52 8.87
N VAL A 169 -3.81 22.36 9.83
CA VAL A 169 -2.46 22.42 10.38
C VAL A 169 -2.06 21.09 11.03
N ALA A 170 -2.94 20.48 11.84
CA ALA A 170 -2.68 19.17 12.45
C ALA A 170 -2.48 18.06 11.39
N ARG A 171 -3.23 18.11 10.29
CA ARG A 171 -3.04 17.20 9.14
C ARG A 171 -1.71 17.44 8.43
N GLN A 172 -1.34 18.69 8.15
CA GLN A 172 -0.04 19.01 7.52
C GLN A 172 1.13 18.58 8.41
N ALA A 173 1.03 18.79 9.72
CA ALA A 173 2.00 18.32 10.70
C ALA A 173 2.15 16.79 10.67
N THR A 174 1.02 16.07 10.62
CA THR A 174 1.00 14.62 10.43
C THR A 174 1.73 14.20 9.14
N LEU A 175 1.43 14.84 8.01
CA LEU A 175 2.06 14.52 6.72
C LEU A 175 3.57 14.79 6.73
N ALA A 176 4.02 15.88 7.34
CA ALA A 176 5.43 16.20 7.51
C ALA A 176 6.15 15.14 8.36
N LEU A 177 5.52 14.70 9.46
CA LEU A 177 6.04 13.62 10.31
C LEU A 177 6.09 12.27 9.58
N GLU A 178 5.08 11.95 8.75
CA GLU A 178 5.12 10.74 7.91
C GLU A 178 6.28 10.77 6.92
N ARG A 179 6.53 11.92 6.27
CA ARG A 179 7.67 12.07 5.33
C ARG A 179 9.01 11.91 6.03
N ALA A 180 9.17 12.52 7.21
CA ALA A 180 10.38 12.40 8.00
C ALA A 180 10.60 10.97 8.53
N GLU A 181 9.56 10.31 9.06
CA GLU A 181 9.63 8.93 9.55
C GLU A 181 9.95 7.95 8.40
N ARG A 182 9.48 8.21 7.17
CA ARG A 182 9.83 7.42 5.97
C ARG A 182 11.32 7.50 5.61
N ARG A 183 11.95 8.67 5.75
CA ARG A 183 13.41 8.80 5.51
C ARG A 183 14.21 7.92 6.49
N LEU A 184 13.70 7.74 7.71
CA LEU A 184 14.34 6.89 8.73
C LEU A 184 14.02 5.39 8.58
N ARG A 185 12.81 5.04 8.12
CA ARG A 185 12.35 3.63 8.00
C ARG A 185 12.63 3.00 6.63
N GLY A 186 12.91 3.81 5.61
CA GLY A 186 12.97 3.38 4.22
C GLY A 186 11.60 3.35 3.54
N ALA A 187 11.60 3.25 2.21
CA ALA A 187 10.39 3.29 1.37
C ALA A 187 9.43 2.11 1.56
N ARG A 188 9.85 1.07 2.30
CA ARG A 188 9.09 -0.17 2.61
C ARG A 188 7.71 0.08 3.26
N TYR A 189 7.40 1.28 3.75
CA TYR A 189 6.18 1.55 4.54
C TYR A 189 5.39 2.81 4.10
N LYS A 190 5.12 2.98 2.80
CA LYS A 190 4.21 4.03 2.31
C LYS A 190 2.74 3.67 2.62
N VAL A 191 2.26 4.00 3.83
CA VAL A 191 0.89 3.70 4.28
C VAL A 191 -0.05 4.91 4.14
N PRO A 192 -1.27 4.74 3.55
CA PRO A 192 -2.29 5.79 3.52
C PRO A 192 -3.02 5.92 4.88
N ARG A 193 -2.40 6.55 5.88
CA ARG A 193 -3.01 6.67 7.22
C ARG A 193 -4.25 7.57 7.28
N LEU A 194 -4.33 8.56 6.39
CA LEU A 194 -5.42 9.57 6.35
C LEU A 194 -6.38 9.39 5.16
N LEU A 195 -6.27 8.30 4.39
CA LEU A 195 -7.00 8.14 3.12
C LEU A 195 -8.51 8.34 3.24
N HIS A 196 -9.14 7.79 4.28
CA HIS A 196 -10.59 7.88 4.44
C HIS A 196 -11.04 9.34 4.65
N ASP A 197 -10.36 10.04 5.56
CA ASP A 197 -10.67 11.44 5.85
C ASP A 197 -10.28 12.35 4.67
N ASP A 198 -9.17 12.06 3.98
CA ASP A 198 -8.71 12.83 2.83
C ASP A 198 -9.67 12.74 1.65
N ILE A 199 -10.24 11.56 1.37
CA ILE A 199 -11.22 11.40 0.27
C ILE A 199 -12.54 12.07 0.64
N LEU A 200 -13.06 11.85 1.84
CA LEU A 200 -14.36 12.40 2.26
C LEU A 200 -14.37 13.94 2.33
N ASN A 201 -13.23 14.56 2.63
CA ASN A 201 -13.12 16.01 2.75
C ASN A 201 -12.78 16.72 1.41
N ARG A 202 -12.56 15.98 0.31
CA ARG A 202 -12.28 16.59 -0.99
C ARG A 202 -13.51 17.35 -1.52
N PRO A 203 -13.37 18.61 -1.96
CA PRO A 203 -14.47 19.38 -2.55
C PRO A 203 -15.13 18.65 -3.72
N ALA A 204 -14.33 18.10 -4.63
CA ALA A 204 -14.83 17.34 -5.78
C ALA A 204 -15.65 16.10 -5.37
N PHE A 205 -15.26 15.42 -4.29
CA PHE A 205 -15.98 14.26 -3.78
C PHE A 205 -17.33 14.67 -3.17
N ARG A 206 -17.33 15.72 -2.32
CA ARG A 206 -18.55 16.22 -1.68
C ARG A 206 -19.54 16.81 -2.69
N GLY A 207 -19.04 17.62 -3.64
CA GLY A 207 -19.85 18.18 -4.72
C GLY A 207 -20.42 17.10 -5.63
N GLY A 208 -19.62 16.09 -5.98
CA GLY A 208 -20.08 14.93 -6.76
C GLY A 208 -21.14 14.11 -6.03
N LEU A 209 -20.98 13.85 -4.72
CA LEU A 209 -22.01 13.19 -3.91
C LEU A 209 -23.31 14.00 -3.84
N ALA A 210 -23.23 15.33 -3.73
CA ALA A 210 -24.40 16.19 -3.72
C ALA A 210 -25.13 16.20 -5.07
N LYS A 211 -24.39 16.19 -6.19
CA LYS A 211 -24.95 15.98 -7.54
C LYS A 211 -25.64 14.62 -7.64
N LEU A 212 -24.96 13.55 -7.25
CA LEU A 212 -25.49 12.19 -7.29
C LEU A 212 -26.72 12.00 -6.38
N ALA A 213 -26.74 12.62 -5.21
CA ALA A 213 -27.90 12.59 -4.32
C ALA A 213 -29.15 13.22 -4.96
N ARG A 214 -28.97 14.34 -5.69
CA ARG A 214 -30.05 14.98 -6.45
C ARG A 214 -30.55 14.10 -7.59
N GLU A 215 -29.65 13.52 -8.37
CA GLU A 215 -29.99 12.61 -9.48
C GLU A 215 -30.75 11.37 -9.01
N LEU A 216 -30.38 10.83 -7.85
CA LEU A 216 -31.04 9.66 -7.26
C LEU A 216 -32.32 10.01 -6.49
N GLY A 217 -32.65 11.29 -6.30
CA GLY A 217 -33.77 11.73 -5.47
C GLY A 217 -33.66 11.33 -3.99
N ARG A 218 -32.43 11.21 -3.46
CA ARG A 218 -32.16 10.73 -2.09
C ARG A 218 -31.61 11.85 -1.20
N PRO A 219 -31.89 11.86 0.12
CA PRO A 219 -31.31 12.83 1.04
C PRO A 219 -29.76 12.80 1.03
N PRO A 220 -29.07 13.95 0.93
CA PRO A 220 -27.60 14.02 0.86
C PRO A 220 -26.89 13.31 2.02
N GLU A 221 -27.46 13.35 3.23
CA GLU A 221 -26.89 12.73 4.43
C GLU A 221 -26.94 11.20 4.36
N ARG A 222 -27.95 10.65 3.67
CA ARG A 222 -28.07 9.20 3.47
C ARG A 222 -27.00 8.72 2.48
N VAL A 223 -26.84 9.43 1.37
CA VAL A 223 -25.84 9.11 0.34
C VAL A 223 -24.42 9.27 0.89
N THR A 224 -24.16 10.32 1.69
CA THR A 224 -22.85 10.52 2.34
C THR A 224 -22.52 9.42 3.34
N ARG A 225 -23.50 8.97 4.15
CA ARG A 225 -23.31 7.85 5.08
C ARG A 225 -23.04 6.54 4.36
N GLU A 226 -23.74 6.28 3.27
CA GLU A 226 -23.51 5.14 2.39
C GLU A 226 -22.10 5.18 1.78
N ALA A 227 -21.71 6.31 1.18
CA ALA A 227 -20.38 6.49 0.61
C ALA A 227 -19.26 6.28 1.64
N SER A 228 -19.44 6.78 2.87
CA SER A 228 -18.49 6.56 3.98
C SER A 228 -18.37 5.09 4.39
N ARG A 229 -19.49 4.35 4.37
CA ARG A 229 -19.52 2.90 4.62
C ARG A 229 -18.84 2.13 3.49
N ASP A 230 -19.17 2.43 2.25
CA ASP A 230 -18.62 1.76 1.08
C ASP A 230 -17.11 2.04 0.96
N LEU A 231 -16.65 3.25 1.31
CA LEU A 231 -15.22 3.57 1.35
C LEU A 231 -14.48 2.75 2.42
N ARG A 232 -15.09 2.48 3.58
CA ARG A 232 -14.52 1.58 4.60
C ARG A 232 -14.52 0.12 4.15
N GLU A 233 -15.52 -0.29 3.39
CA GLU A 233 -15.60 -1.63 2.81
C GLU A 233 -14.51 -1.84 1.75
N ILE A 234 -14.24 -0.83 0.92
CA ILE A 234 -13.24 -0.89 -0.14
C ILE A 234 -11.84 -0.79 0.48
N ALA A 235 -11.54 0.29 1.20
CA ALA A 235 -10.17 0.72 1.49
C ALA A 235 -9.31 -0.31 2.26
N ALA A 236 -8.05 -0.43 1.83
CA ALA A 236 -7.02 -1.16 2.58
C ALA A 236 -6.65 -0.43 3.88
N THR A 237 -6.17 -1.18 4.87
CA THR A 237 -5.77 -0.63 6.19
C THR A 237 -4.36 -1.08 6.54
N HIS A 238 -3.35 -0.70 5.75
CA HIS A 238 -1.98 -1.21 5.92
C HIS A 238 -1.45 -1.07 7.35
N SER A 239 -0.87 -2.15 7.85
CA SER A 239 -0.15 -2.18 9.13
C SER A 239 1.26 -2.73 8.88
N PRO A 240 2.33 -1.95 9.15
CA PRO A 240 3.72 -2.40 9.02
C PRO A 240 3.99 -3.75 9.69
N TYR A 241 3.50 -3.91 10.92
CA TYR A 241 3.63 -5.16 11.68
C TYR A 241 2.95 -6.34 10.99
N VAL A 242 1.72 -6.15 10.49
CA VAL A 242 1.00 -7.23 9.80
C VAL A 242 1.66 -7.56 8.47
N ILE A 243 2.16 -6.57 7.74
CA ILE A 243 2.90 -6.77 6.49
C ILE A 243 4.11 -7.68 6.73
N ASP A 244 4.94 -7.37 7.72
CA ASP A 244 6.12 -8.18 8.03
C ASP A 244 5.72 -9.60 8.50
N LEU A 245 4.66 -9.72 9.31
CA LEU A 245 4.16 -11.01 9.79
C LEU A 245 3.65 -11.88 8.64
N VAL A 246 2.88 -11.29 7.74
CA VAL A 246 2.34 -11.96 6.55
C VAL A 246 3.50 -12.38 5.65
N ALA A 247 4.50 -11.53 5.40
CA ALA A 247 5.67 -11.88 4.59
C ALA A 247 6.43 -13.10 5.15
N HIS A 248 6.68 -13.16 6.47
CA HIS A 248 7.30 -14.32 7.10
C HIS A 248 6.42 -15.58 6.96
N GLY A 249 5.12 -15.44 7.17
CA GLY A 249 4.16 -16.54 7.00
C GLY A 249 4.13 -17.08 5.57
N ILE A 250 4.20 -16.20 4.58
CA ILE A 250 4.29 -16.54 3.16
C ILE A 250 5.57 -17.34 2.89
N ARG A 251 6.72 -16.88 3.41
CA ARG A 251 7.99 -17.61 3.25
C ARG A 251 7.87 -19.04 3.77
N LEU A 252 7.41 -19.20 5.01
CA LEU A 252 7.20 -20.51 5.62
C LEU A 252 6.18 -21.37 4.86
N LEU A 253 5.25 -20.75 4.12
CA LEU A 253 4.25 -21.46 3.34
C LEU A 253 4.83 -21.99 2.03
N TYR A 254 5.43 -21.12 1.21
CA TYR A 254 5.89 -21.53 -0.12
C TYR A 254 7.09 -22.48 -0.04
N THR A 255 8.02 -22.29 0.92
CA THR A 255 9.21 -23.15 1.07
C THR A 255 8.90 -24.56 1.55
N ARG A 256 7.64 -24.85 1.92
CA ARG A 256 7.23 -26.24 2.19
C ARG A 256 7.17 -27.09 0.93
N GLY A 257 6.68 -26.50 -0.16
CA GLY A 257 6.47 -27.23 -1.41
C GLY A 257 7.35 -26.79 -2.57
N TYR A 258 7.92 -25.60 -2.50
CA TYR A 258 8.81 -25.05 -3.52
C TYR A 258 10.21 -24.80 -2.96
N GLY A 259 11.15 -24.44 -3.84
CA GLY A 259 12.53 -24.10 -3.48
C GLY A 259 12.64 -23.02 -2.39
N GLU A 260 13.81 -22.92 -1.75
CA GLU A 260 14.04 -21.98 -0.63
C GLU A 260 13.96 -20.51 -1.02
N SER A 261 14.17 -20.20 -2.30
CA SER A 261 14.12 -18.86 -2.87
C SER A 261 13.19 -18.80 -4.07
N LEU A 262 12.60 -17.63 -4.29
CA LEU A 262 11.88 -17.32 -5.52
C LEU A 262 12.89 -16.87 -6.59
N HIS A 263 12.65 -17.26 -7.84
CA HIS A 263 13.51 -16.87 -8.96
C HIS A 263 12.96 -15.61 -9.62
N TYR A 264 13.59 -14.46 -9.39
CA TYR A 264 13.28 -13.20 -10.08
C TYR A 264 14.56 -12.41 -10.36
N ASP A 265 14.45 -11.44 -11.27
CA ASP A 265 15.55 -10.53 -11.58
C ASP A 265 15.51 -9.31 -10.65
N ARG A 266 16.57 -9.13 -9.86
CA ARG A 266 16.70 -8.00 -8.92
C ARG A 266 16.90 -6.67 -9.64
N ALA A 267 17.54 -6.67 -10.82
CA ALA A 267 17.72 -5.46 -11.61
C ALA A 267 16.38 -4.94 -12.13
N GLN A 268 15.51 -5.83 -12.62
CA GLN A 268 14.14 -5.47 -13.02
C GLN A 268 13.33 -4.90 -11.84
N LEU A 269 13.49 -5.46 -10.64
CA LEU A 269 12.83 -4.93 -9.44
C LEU A 269 13.32 -3.52 -9.10
N GLU A 270 14.63 -3.28 -9.08
CA GLU A 270 15.16 -1.93 -8.81
C GLU A 270 14.74 -0.91 -9.89
N GLU A 271 14.62 -1.32 -11.15
CA GLU A 271 14.05 -0.47 -12.21
C GLU A 271 12.59 -0.10 -11.92
N THR A 272 11.74 -1.07 -11.57
CA THR A 272 10.34 -0.78 -11.21
C THR A 272 10.22 0.11 -9.98
N LYS A 273 11.17 0.01 -9.04
CA LYS A 273 11.26 0.87 -7.85
C LYS A 273 11.65 2.30 -8.21
N ALA A 274 12.57 2.49 -9.15
CA ALA A 274 12.92 3.81 -9.67
C ALA A 274 11.72 4.45 -10.38
N LEU A 275 11.00 3.70 -11.21
CA LEU A 275 9.75 4.14 -11.85
C LEU A 275 8.70 4.58 -10.83
N ALA A 276 8.52 3.81 -9.75
CA ALA A 276 7.55 4.11 -8.69
C ALA A 276 7.86 5.39 -7.89
N GLN A 277 9.09 5.91 -7.97
CA GLN A 277 9.45 7.21 -7.37
C GLN A 277 8.92 8.38 -8.21
N GLN A 278 8.87 8.21 -9.53
CA GLN A 278 8.51 9.25 -10.48
C GLN A 278 7.02 9.22 -10.83
N HIS A 279 6.48 8.03 -11.07
CA HIS A 279 5.12 7.83 -11.57
C HIS A 279 4.34 6.81 -10.71
N PRO A 280 3.00 6.84 -10.72
CA PRO A 280 2.19 5.74 -10.21
C PRO A 280 2.51 4.47 -11.02
N VAL A 281 2.79 3.38 -10.30
CA VAL A 281 3.07 2.06 -10.88
C VAL A 281 1.90 1.13 -10.62
N VAL A 282 1.53 0.38 -11.65
CA VAL A 282 0.47 -0.62 -11.63
C VAL A 282 1.04 -1.98 -12.01
N PHE A 283 1.15 -2.89 -11.07
CA PHE A 283 1.54 -4.27 -11.35
C PHE A 283 0.35 -5.08 -11.89
N LEU A 284 0.55 -5.73 -13.04
CA LEU A 284 -0.45 -6.54 -13.72
C LEU A 284 0.04 -7.99 -13.85
N PRO A 285 -0.01 -8.78 -12.76
CA PRO A 285 0.37 -10.18 -12.78
C PRO A 285 -0.61 -11.10 -13.53
N SER A 286 -0.05 -12.16 -14.13
CA SER A 286 -0.81 -13.35 -14.54
C SER A 286 -1.34 -14.11 -13.32
N HIS A 287 -2.51 -14.74 -13.45
CA HIS A 287 -3.11 -15.55 -12.39
C HIS A 287 -3.15 -17.05 -12.75
N LYS A 288 -2.29 -17.85 -12.14
CA LYS A 288 -2.20 -19.31 -12.36
C LYS A 288 -2.38 -20.12 -11.08
N SER A 289 -2.19 -19.52 -9.91
CA SER A 289 -2.21 -20.20 -8.61
C SER A 289 -2.76 -19.29 -7.52
N ASN A 290 -3.34 -19.89 -6.48
CA ASN A 290 -3.73 -19.14 -5.28
C ASN A 290 -2.53 -18.58 -4.51
N LEU A 291 -1.33 -19.10 -4.77
CA LEU A 291 -0.08 -18.60 -4.18
C LEU A 291 0.43 -17.33 -4.86
N ASP A 292 -0.07 -16.96 -6.04
CA ASP A 292 0.46 -15.84 -6.83
C ASP A 292 0.54 -14.55 -6.01
N HIS A 293 -0.54 -14.20 -5.32
CA HIS A 293 -0.62 -13.00 -4.49
C HIS A 293 0.45 -13.02 -3.39
N LEU A 294 0.63 -14.18 -2.77
CA LEU A 294 1.53 -14.36 -1.65
C LEU A 294 2.98 -14.23 -2.13
N VAL A 295 3.36 -15.00 -3.14
CA VAL A 295 4.76 -15.04 -3.60
C VAL A 295 5.18 -13.72 -4.22
N PHE A 296 4.28 -13.04 -4.94
CA PHE A 296 4.57 -11.72 -5.47
C PHE A 296 4.69 -10.66 -4.37
N GLN A 297 3.79 -10.67 -3.39
CA GLN A 297 3.89 -9.79 -2.23
C GLN A 297 5.20 -10.01 -1.46
N TYR A 298 5.62 -11.26 -1.28
CA TYR A 298 6.88 -11.59 -0.62
C TYR A 298 8.10 -11.14 -1.43
N ALA A 299 8.12 -11.36 -2.75
CA ALA A 299 9.20 -10.90 -3.62
C ALA A 299 9.38 -9.37 -3.57
N LEU A 300 8.28 -8.61 -3.54
CA LEU A 300 8.33 -7.16 -3.38
C LEU A 300 8.83 -6.75 -1.98
N HIS A 301 8.33 -7.41 -0.93
CA HIS A 301 8.71 -7.13 0.45
C HIS A 301 10.21 -7.36 0.70
N GLU A 302 10.75 -8.49 0.25
CA GLU A 302 12.16 -8.83 0.48
C GLU A 302 13.15 -7.96 -0.31
N ASN A 303 12.70 -7.33 -1.41
CA ASN A 303 13.47 -6.35 -2.19
C ASN A 303 13.16 -4.89 -1.78
N GLY A 304 12.38 -4.71 -0.71
CA GLY A 304 12.16 -3.42 -0.09
C GLY A 304 11.23 -2.46 -0.83
N HIS A 305 10.33 -2.98 -1.66
CA HIS A 305 9.27 -2.19 -2.26
C HIS A 305 8.22 -1.79 -1.22
N PRO A 306 7.53 -0.65 -1.42
CA PRO A 306 6.34 -0.33 -0.63
C PRO A 306 5.25 -1.39 -0.84
N PRO A 307 4.36 -1.61 0.14
CA PRO A 307 3.27 -2.56 0.00
C PRO A 307 2.30 -2.10 -1.08
N ASN A 308 1.86 -3.04 -1.91
CA ASN A 308 0.88 -2.77 -2.95
C ASN A 308 -0.52 -2.54 -2.36
N HIS A 309 -1.33 -1.84 -3.14
CA HIS A 309 -2.79 -1.81 -3.00
C HIS A 309 -3.34 -2.85 -3.97
N THR A 310 -3.62 -4.04 -3.45
CA THR A 310 -4.03 -5.18 -4.27
C THR A 310 -5.56 -5.23 -4.35
N ALA A 311 -6.11 -5.21 -5.56
CA ALA A 311 -7.54 -5.39 -5.77
C ALA A 311 -7.92 -6.86 -5.54
N GLY A 312 -8.78 -7.12 -4.56
CA GLY A 312 -9.27 -8.46 -4.23
C GLY A 312 -10.79 -8.55 -4.32
N GLY A 313 -11.32 -9.70 -4.71
CA GLY A 313 -12.76 -9.95 -4.64
C GLY A 313 -13.21 -10.10 -3.18
N ILE A 314 -14.37 -9.52 -2.83
CA ILE A 314 -14.91 -9.56 -1.44
C ILE A 314 -15.09 -10.97 -0.86
N ASN A 315 -15.12 -12.02 -1.69
CA ASN A 315 -15.24 -13.41 -1.23
C ASN A 315 -14.07 -13.87 -0.35
N MET A 316 -12.90 -13.25 -0.49
CA MET A 316 -11.74 -13.55 0.34
C MET A 316 -11.81 -12.87 1.71
N ASN A 317 -12.81 -12.02 1.96
CA ASN A 317 -13.00 -11.31 3.23
C ASN A 317 -13.76 -12.15 4.27
N PHE A 318 -13.19 -13.30 4.68
CA PHE A 318 -13.74 -14.13 5.76
C PHE A 318 -12.85 -14.07 7.00
N PHE A 319 -13.44 -14.13 8.19
CA PHE A 319 -12.66 -14.15 9.44
C PHE A 319 -11.91 -15.48 9.60
N PRO A 320 -10.62 -15.49 9.99
CA PRO A 320 -9.77 -14.35 10.36
C PRO A 320 -8.91 -13.77 9.22
N VAL A 321 -8.95 -14.35 8.02
CA VAL A 321 -8.07 -14.00 6.88
C VAL A 321 -8.34 -12.59 6.35
N GLY A 322 -9.61 -12.20 6.19
CA GLY A 322 -10.04 -10.91 5.64
C GLY A 322 -9.42 -9.70 6.33
N PRO A 323 -9.54 -9.56 7.67
CA PRO A 323 -8.87 -8.49 8.41
C PRO A 323 -7.34 -8.48 8.27
N LEU A 324 -6.70 -9.65 8.14
CA LEU A 324 -5.24 -9.76 7.99
C LEU A 324 -4.80 -9.26 6.61
N VAL A 325 -5.44 -9.74 5.53
CA VAL A 325 -5.08 -9.34 4.16
C VAL A 325 -5.45 -7.88 3.87
N ARG A 326 -6.53 -7.36 4.48
CA ARG A 326 -6.83 -5.92 4.42
C ARG A 326 -5.71 -5.08 5.01
N ARG A 327 -5.07 -5.58 6.07
CA ARG A 327 -3.93 -4.94 6.73
C ARG A 327 -2.61 -5.18 6.02
N SER A 328 -2.54 -6.12 5.10
CA SER A 328 -1.37 -6.33 4.25
C SER A 328 -1.40 -5.49 2.97
N GLY A 329 -2.57 -4.95 2.61
CA GLY A 329 -2.74 -4.00 1.50
C GLY A 329 -3.87 -4.32 0.53
N VAL A 330 -4.64 -5.39 0.77
CA VAL A 330 -5.76 -5.76 -0.09
C VAL A 330 -6.94 -4.81 0.13
N PHE A 331 -7.45 -4.24 -0.95
CA PHE A 331 -8.73 -3.53 -0.96
C PHE A 331 -9.78 -4.38 -1.69
N PHE A 332 -10.99 -4.43 -1.13
CA PHE A 332 -11.99 -5.39 -1.59
C PHE A 332 -13.01 -4.75 -2.52
N ILE A 333 -13.28 -5.44 -3.63
CA ILE A 333 -14.26 -5.03 -4.63
C ILE A 333 -15.40 -6.05 -4.65
N ARG A 334 -16.65 -5.57 -4.73
CA ARG A 334 -17.84 -6.41 -4.93
C ARG A 334 -17.77 -7.10 -6.31
N ARG A 335 -18.33 -8.30 -6.44
CA ARG A 335 -18.35 -9.01 -7.75
C ARG A 335 -19.24 -8.34 -8.79
N SER A 336 -20.32 -7.72 -8.33
CA SER A 336 -21.25 -6.95 -9.14
C SER A 336 -21.65 -5.70 -8.36
N PHE A 337 -21.57 -4.57 -9.03
CA PHE A 337 -21.97 -3.25 -8.54
C PHE A 337 -22.42 -2.39 -9.73
N LYS A 338 -22.89 -3.02 -10.82
CA LYS A 338 -23.30 -2.32 -12.05
C LYS A 338 -24.44 -1.34 -11.77
N ASP A 339 -25.35 -1.73 -10.88
CA ASP A 339 -26.55 -0.96 -10.53
C ASP A 339 -26.40 -0.17 -9.22
N ASP A 340 -25.17 -0.02 -8.73
CA ASP A 340 -24.85 0.74 -7.51
C ASP A 340 -24.01 1.99 -7.86
N PRO A 341 -24.67 3.12 -8.20
CA PRO A 341 -23.97 4.32 -8.64
C PRO A 341 -23.16 5.00 -7.52
N VAL A 342 -23.58 4.85 -6.25
CA VAL A 342 -22.83 5.39 -5.11
C VAL A 342 -21.53 4.60 -4.93
N TYR A 343 -21.58 3.28 -5.01
CA TYR A 343 -20.38 2.45 -4.92
C TYR A 343 -19.41 2.73 -6.08
N LYS A 344 -19.89 2.85 -7.32
CA LYS A 344 -19.07 3.22 -8.48
C LYS A 344 -18.35 4.55 -8.28
N PHE A 345 -19.08 5.56 -7.79
CA PHE A 345 -18.53 6.88 -7.49
C PHE A 345 -17.43 6.80 -6.42
N VAL A 346 -17.66 6.04 -5.34
CA VAL A 346 -16.66 5.85 -4.27
C VAL A 346 -15.42 5.12 -4.78
N LEU A 347 -15.60 4.03 -5.54
CA LEU A 347 -14.51 3.26 -6.10
C LEU A 347 -13.65 4.11 -7.05
N GLN A 348 -14.28 4.90 -7.91
CA GLN A 348 -13.57 5.82 -8.80
C GLN A 348 -12.69 6.81 -8.02
N HIS A 349 -13.26 7.49 -7.03
CA HIS A 349 -12.51 8.44 -6.22
C HIS A 349 -11.42 7.80 -5.36
N TYR A 350 -11.61 6.54 -4.97
CA TYR A 350 -10.56 5.76 -4.31
C TYR A 350 -9.39 5.47 -5.27
N VAL A 351 -9.66 5.01 -6.50
CA VAL A 351 -8.62 4.78 -7.51
C VAL A 351 -7.90 6.09 -7.87
N ASP A 352 -8.65 7.19 -8.05
CA ASP A 352 -8.08 8.52 -8.27
C ASP A 352 -7.08 8.89 -7.19
N TYR A 353 -7.46 8.69 -5.93
CA TYR A 353 -6.59 8.98 -4.79
C TYR A 353 -5.32 8.14 -4.84
N LEU A 354 -5.42 6.86 -5.18
CA LEU A 354 -4.27 5.97 -5.27
C LEU A 354 -3.32 6.38 -6.41
N VAL A 355 -3.85 6.69 -7.59
CA VAL A 355 -3.08 7.18 -8.74
C VAL A 355 -2.42 8.52 -8.41
N GLU A 356 -3.19 9.50 -7.93
CA GLU A 356 -2.70 10.86 -7.64
C GLU A 356 -1.61 10.86 -6.57
N LYS A 357 -1.75 10.03 -5.53
CA LYS A 357 -0.74 9.92 -4.46
C LYS A 357 0.39 8.94 -4.79
N ARG A 358 0.42 8.39 -6.01
CA ARG A 358 1.42 7.43 -6.50
C ARG A 358 1.53 6.20 -5.60
N PHE A 359 0.41 5.71 -5.09
CA PHE A 359 0.39 4.42 -4.40
C PHE A 359 0.42 3.31 -5.44
N THR A 360 1.26 2.31 -5.22
CA THR A 360 1.38 1.18 -6.14
C THR A 360 0.11 0.36 -6.11
N LEU A 361 -0.45 0.10 -7.29
CA LEU A 361 -1.65 -0.71 -7.48
C LEU A 361 -1.25 -2.10 -7.99
N GLU A 362 -2.05 -3.10 -7.66
CA GLU A 362 -1.87 -4.46 -8.17
C GLU A 362 -3.23 -5.11 -8.42
N TRP A 363 -3.41 -5.74 -9.57
CA TRP A 363 -4.52 -6.67 -9.78
C TRP A 363 -4.22 -7.66 -10.90
N TYR A 364 -4.97 -8.75 -10.91
CA TYR A 364 -4.80 -9.82 -11.88
C TYR A 364 -5.64 -9.52 -13.12
N VAL A 365 -4.97 -9.27 -14.24
CA VAL A 365 -5.58 -8.74 -15.47
C VAL A 365 -6.71 -9.66 -16.00
N GLU A 366 -6.61 -10.95 -15.75
CA GLU A 366 -7.57 -11.99 -16.18
C GLU A 366 -8.86 -12.01 -15.33
N GLY A 367 -8.83 -11.43 -14.12
CA GLY A 367 -9.93 -11.49 -13.15
C GLY A 367 -10.20 -12.88 -12.55
N GLY A 368 -9.43 -13.91 -12.93
CA GLY A 368 -9.52 -15.26 -12.41
C GLY A 368 -8.34 -16.12 -12.83
N ARG A 369 -8.17 -17.26 -12.14
CA ARG A 369 -7.08 -18.21 -12.38
C ARG A 369 -7.23 -18.94 -13.72
N SER A 370 -6.16 -18.96 -14.50
CA SER A 370 -6.01 -19.88 -15.63
C SER A 370 -5.89 -21.33 -15.14
N ARG A 371 -6.63 -22.23 -15.77
CA ARG A 371 -6.61 -23.68 -15.47
C ARG A 371 -5.70 -24.48 -16.40
N THR A 372 -5.40 -23.93 -17.57
CA THR A 372 -4.56 -24.56 -18.61
C THR A 372 -3.15 -23.96 -18.67
N GLY A 373 -2.87 -22.96 -17.85
CA GLY A 373 -1.63 -22.17 -17.90
C GLY A 373 -1.61 -21.08 -18.97
N LYS A 374 -2.57 -21.06 -19.89
CA LYS A 374 -2.75 -20.01 -20.90
C LYS A 374 -3.42 -18.78 -20.30
N LEU A 375 -3.00 -17.57 -20.69
CA LEU A 375 -3.69 -16.36 -20.26
C LEU A 375 -5.15 -16.34 -20.74
N LEU A 376 -6.06 -16.01 -19.83
CA LEU A 376 -7.46 -15.71 -20.10
C LEU A 376 -7.61 -14.31 -20.71
N PRO A 377 -8.72 -14.02 -21.39
CA PRO A 377 -9.03 -12.68 -21.85
C PRO A 377 -9.01 -11.67 -20.70
N PRO A 378 -8.43 -10.47 -20.90
CA PRO A 378 -8.33 -9.47 -19.85
C PRO A 378 -9.71 -8.91 -19.47
N ARG A 379 -9.85 -8.52 -18.21
CA ARG A 379 -10.99 -7.77 -17.68
C ARG A 379 -10.64 -6.29 -17.63
N PHE A 380 -11.53 -5.44 -18.14
CA PHE A 380 -11.24 -4.03 -18.37
C PHE A 380 -11.55 -3.11 -17.19
N GLY A 381 -12.54 -3.43 -16.33
CA GLY A 381 -13.05 -2.50 -15.31
C GLY A 381 -12.01 -1.75 -14.47
N MET A 382 -11.06 -2.43 -13.81
CA MET A 382 -10.02 -1.74 -13.03
C MET A 382 -9.06 -0.92 -13.90
N LEU A 383 -8.73 -1.41 -15.09
CA LEU A 383 -7.90 -0.67 -16.04
C LEU A 383 -8.63 0.58 -16.55
N ALA A 384 -9.95 0.51 -16.76
CA ALA A 384 -10.78 1.64 -17.17
C ALA A 384 -10.71 2.77 -16.14
N TYR A 385 -10.84 2.46 -14.84
CA TYR A 385 -10.70 3.47 -13.78
C TYR A 385 -9.31 4.12 -13.75
N VAL A 386 -8.24 3.34 -13.97
CA VAL A 386 -6.87 3.89 -14.01
C VAL A 386 -6.65 4.76 -15.24
N VAL A 387 -7.13 4.34 -16.41
CA VAL A 387 -7.03 5.10 -17.66
C VAL A 387 -7.86 6.38 -17.58
N ASP A 388 -9.06 6.33 -17.01
CA ASP A 388 -9.90 7.50 -16.76
C ASP A 388 -9.21 8.47 -15.79
N ALA A 389 -8.62 7.99 -14.69
CA ALA A 389 -7.84 8.82 -13.78
C ALA A 389 -6.65 9.50 -14.49
N TYR A 390 -5.94 8.77 -15.35
CA TYR A 390 -4.87 9.32 -16.18
C TYR A 390 -5.40 10.41 -17.13
N ARG A 391 -6.45 10.13 -17.91
CA ARG A 391 -7.03 11.07 -18.88
C ARG A 391 -7.49 12.36 -18.22
N ARG A 392 -8.06 12.28 -17.01
CA ARG A 392 -8.47 13.43 -16.19
C ARG A 392 -7.31 14.17 -15.51
N GLY A 393 -6.06 13.81 -15.79
CA GLY A 393 -4.88 14.49 -15.29
C GLY A 393 -4.59 14.25 -13.81
N LYS A 394 -5.01 13.10 -13.24
CA LYS A 394 -4.63 12.75 -11.85
C LYS A 394 -3.15 12.41 -11.71
N ALA A 395 -2.48 12.07 -12.80
CA ALA A 395 -1.04 11.88 -12.89
C ALA A 395 -0.54 12.26 -14.30
N GLU A 396 0.70 12.72 -14.39
CA GLU A 396 1.35 13.05 -15.68
C GLU A 396 1.57 11.83 -16.56
N ASP A 397 1.78 10.67 -15.93
CA ASP A 397 1.86 9.36 -16.56
C ASP A 397 1.48 8.30 -15.53
N VAL A 398 1.12 7.11 -15.99
CA VAL A 398 0.94 5.90 -15.18
C VAL A 398 1.67 4.77 -15.89
N ILE A 399 2.47 4.02 -15.13
CA ILE A 399 3.28 2.93 -15.68
C ILE A 399 2.63 1.60 -15.36
N LEU A 400 2.17 0.89 -16.38
CA LEU A 400 1.69 -0.48 -16.26
C LEU A 400 2.88 -1.44 -16.36
N VAL A 401 3.08 -2.28 -15.35
CA VAL A 401 4.16 -3.26 -15.29
C VAL A 401 3.57 -4.66 -15.44
N PRO A 402 3.72 -5.30 -16.61
CA PRO A 402 3.31 -6.68 -16.83
C PRO A 402 4.15 -7.63 -15.96
N VAL A 403 3.52 -8.56 -15.25
CA VAL A 403 4.25 -9.54 -14.41
C VAL A 403 3.85 -10.95 -14.80
N SER A 404 4.83 -11.78 -15.14
CA SER A 404 4.62 -13.21 -15.34
C SER A 404 5.01 -13.98 -14.09
N ILE A 405 4.11 -14.83 -13.62
CA ILE A 405 4.37 -15.80 -12.57
C ILE A 405 4.27 -17.19 -13.20
N ALA A 406 5.33 -17.98 -13.08
CA ALA A 406 5.42 -19.33 -13.61
C ALA A 406 5.87 -20.29 -12.51
N TYR A 407 5.35 -21.50 -12.54
CA TYR A 407 5.66 -22.57 -11.59
C TYR A 407 6.20 -23.74 -12.39
N ASP A 408 7.18 -24.45 -11.84
CA ASP A 408 7.59 -25.74 -12.42
C ASP A 408 6.40 -26.71 -12.39
N GLN A 409 5.73 -26.81 -11.23
CA GLN A 409 4.48 -27.56 -11.10
C GLN A 409 3.44 -26.78 -10.28
N ILE A 410 2.20 -26.74 -10.76
CA ILE A 410 1.08 -26.17 -10.01
C ILE A 410 0.46 -27.27 -9.12
N GLN A 411 0.05 -26.94 -7.90
CA GLN A 411 -0.44 -27.94 -6.94
C GLN A 411 -1.86 -28.44 -7.23
N ASP A 412 -2.68 -27.59 -7.83
CA ASP A 412 -4.12 -27.78 -7.95
C ASP A 412 -4.54 -28.54 -9.24
N VAL A 413 -3.59 -29.16 -9.97
CA VAL A 413 -3.85 -29.76 -11.30
C VAL A 413 -5.02 -30.76 -11.28
N GLY A 414 -5.15 -31.56 -10.22
CA GLY A 414 -6.25 -32.53 -10.09
C GLY A 414 -7.62 -31.89 -9.86
N GLU A 415 -7.70 -30.82 -9.06
CA GLU A 415 -8.95 -30.06 -8.89
C GLU A 415 -9.30 -29.28 -10.17
N TYR A 416 -8.29 -28.82 -10.91
CA TYR A 416 -8.49 -28.13 -12.18
C TYR A 416 -9.03 -29.06 -13.27
N ALA A 417 -8.51 -30.29 -13.36
CA ALA A 417 -9.03 -31.31 -14.25
C ALA A 417 -10.49 -31.67 -13.91
N ALA A 418 -10.82 -31.79 -12.62
CA ALA A 418 -12.19 -32.05 -12.18
C ALA A 418 -13.16 -30.87 -12.47
N GLU A 419 -12.72 -29.61 -12.25
CA GLU A 419 -13.51 -28.42 -12.60
C GLU A 419 -13.72 -28.30 -14.11
N GLN A 420 -12.70 -28.61 -14.93
CA GLN A 420 -12.86 -28.68 -16.39
C GLN A 420 -13.81 -29.79 -16.83
N GLY A 421 -13.89 -30.88 -16.06
CA GLY A 421 -14.88 -31.94 -16.21
C GLY A 421 -16.30 -31.57 -15.73
N GLY A 422 -16.54 -30.34 -15.26
CA GLY A 422 -17.86 -29.85 -14.87
C GLY A 422 -18.10 -29.74 -13.35
N ALA A 423 -17.11 -30.04 -12.52
CA ALA A 423 -17.25 -29.87 -11.06
C ALA A 423 -17.40 -28.38 -10.67
N PRO A 424 -18.23 -28.05 -9.68
CA PRO A 424 -18.45 -26.66 -9.26
C PRO A 424 -17.20 -26.06 -8.60
N LYS A 425 -16.91 -24.79 -8.91
CA LYS A 425 -15.81 -24.05 -8.30
C LYS A 425 -15.97 -24.00 -6.78
N GLN A 426 -15.00 -24.54 -6.05
CA GLN A 426 -15.03 -24.49 -4.59
C GLN A 426 -14.83 -23.05 -4.09
N ARG A 427 -15.65 -22.66 -3.10
CA ARG A 427 -15.47 -21.37 -2.41
C ARG A 427 -14.19 -21.41 -1.58
N GLU A 428 -13.33 -20.41 -1.79
CA GLU A 428 -12.15 -20.18 -0.94
C GLU A 428 -12.64 -19.99 0.50
N SER A 429 -12.28 -20.93 1.36
CA SER A 429 -12.73 -21.03 2.74
C SER A 429 -11.55 -21.35 3.65
N PHE A 430 -11.71 -21.16 4.96
CA PHE A 430 -10.67 -21.51 5.93
C PHE A 430 -10.25 -22.99 5.84
N SER A 431 -11.21 -23.90 5.64
CA SER A 431 -10.92 -25.34 5.46
C SER A 431 -10.19 -25.65 4.15
N TRP A 432 -10.42 -24.86 3.10
CA TRP A 432 -9.64 -24.93 1.87
C TRP A 432 -8.19 -24.46 2.09
N PHE A 433 -7.97 -23.35 2.81
CA PHE A 433 -6.62 -22.86 3.12
C PHE A 433 -5.79 -23.85 3.95
N VAL A 434 -6.40 -24.48 4.96
CA VAL A 434 -5.72 -25.53 5.74
C VAL A 434 -5.37 -26.74 4.88
N ARG A 435 -6.23 -27.13 3.93
CA ARG A 435 -5.91 -28.21 2.96
C ARG A 435 -4.77 -27.83 2.03
N LEU A 436 -4.72 -26.59 1.54
CA LEU A 436 -3.59 -26.09 0.74
C LEU A 436 -2.27 -26.24 1.49
N ILE A 437 -2.21 -25.81 2.76
CA ILE A 437 -1.02 -25.97 3.62
C ILE A 437 -0.58 -27.43 3.73
N ARG A 438 -1.53 -28.36 3.87
CA ARG A 438 -1.20 -29.80 3.98
C ARG A 438 -0.69 -30.38 2.66
N ARG A 439 -1.21 -29.93 1.52
CA ARG A 439 -0.79 -30.39 0.18
C ARG A 439 0.60 -29.88 -0.21
N LEU A 440 1.01 -28.73 0.32
CA LEU A 440 2.36 -28.18 0.20
C LEU A 440 3.48 -29.08 0.77
N GLY A 441 3.20 -30.27 1.30
CA GLY A 441 4.22 -31.23 1.76
C GLY A 441 4.96 -31.99 0.65
N ARG A 442 4.60 -31.81 -0.63
CA ARG A 442 5.29 -32.41 -1.79
C ARG A 442 6.23 -31.40 -2.44
N ARG A 443 7.26 -31.86 -3.16
CA ARG A 443 8.16 -31.00 -3.94
C ARG A 443 7.55 -30.68 -5.31
N TYR A 444 7.27 -29.40 -5.55
CA TYR A 444 6.66 -28.85 -6.77
C TYR A 444 7.63 -28.01 -7.61
N GLY A 445 8.92 -27.96 -7.24
CA GLY A 445 9.98 -27.26 -7.97
C GLY A 445 10.15 -25.80 -7.56
N GLY A 446 10.47 -24.93 -8.53
CA GLY A 446 10.68 -23.50 -8.36
C GLY A 446 9.47 -22.64 -8.73
N ILE A 447 9.51 -21.40 -8.25
CA ILE A 447 8.57 -20.33 -8.61
C ILE A 447 9.38 -19.23 -9.29
N HIS A 448 9.00 -18.89 -10.50
CA HIS A 448 9.68 -17.91 -11.34
C HIS A 448 8.79 -16.69 -11.53
N ILE A 449 9.30 -15.51 -11.18
CA ILE A 449 8.64 -14.23 -11.37
C ILE A 449 9.49 -13.42 -12.34
N ARG A 450 8.88 -12.91 -13.41
CA ARG A 450 9.53 -12.08 -14.42
C ARG A 450 8.72 -10.83 -14.68
N PHE A 451 9.40 -9.71 -14.90
CA PHE A 451 8.77 -8.43 -15.22
C PHE A 451 8.90 -8.21 -16.73
N GLY A 452 7.77 -7.94 -17.38
CA GLY A 452 7.74 -7.53 -18.78
C GLY A 452 8.05 -6.05 -18.94
N GLU A 453 8.30 -5.63 -20.18
CA GLU A 453 8.60 -4.24 -20.52
C GLU A 453 7.49 -3.29 -20.00
N PRO A 454 7.82 -2.31 -19.14
CA PRO A 454 6.83 -1.36 -18.63
C PRO A 454 6.14 -0.57 -19.76
N LEU A 455 4.86 -0.26 -19.56
CA LEU A 455 4.03 0.48 -20.51
C LEU A 455 3.62 1.83 -19.91
N SER A 456 4.06 2.91 -20.55
CA SER A 456 3.63 4.29 -20.24
C SER A 456 2.27 4.60 -20.87
N LEU A 457 1.30 5.01 -20.06
CA LEU A 457 0.01 5.48 -20.57
C LEU A 457 0.15 6.75 -21.40
N ALA A 458 1.06 7.65 -21.03
CA ALA A 458 1.33 8.86 -21.79
C ALA A 458 1.87 8.56 -23.19
N LYS A 459 2.76 7.57 -23.31
CA LYS A 459 3.25 7.10 -24.61
C LYS A 459 2.16 6.41 -25.42
N ALA A 460 1.30 5.63 -24.79
CA ALA A 460 0.30 4.81 -25.47
C ALA A 460 -0.98 5.58 -25.87
N LEU A 461 -1.39 6.56 -25.07
CA LEU A 461 -2.66 7.26 -25.20
C LEU A 461 -2.50 8.76 -25.52
N GLY A 462 -1.27 9.29 -25.53
CA GLY A 462 -0.99 10.72 -25.65
C GLY A 462 -1.17 11.46 -24.33
N ARG A 463 -0.92 12.78 -24.32
CA ARG A 463 -1.03 13.63 -23.13
C ARG A 463 -2.46 13.65 -22.58
N ALA A 464 -2.58 13.64 -21.26
CA ALA A 464 -3.85 13.82 -20.56
C ALA A 464 -4.50 15.16 -20.93
N ALA A 465 -5.84 15.16 -20.99
CA ALA A 465 -6.65 16.35 -21.22
C ALA A 465 -7.34 16.73 -19.90
N PRO A 466 -6.74 17.64 -19.10
CA PRO A 466 -7.35 18.05 -17.84
C PRO A 466 -8.72 18.71 -18.10
N ALA A 467 -9.74 18.32 -17.31
CA ALA A 467 -11.15 18.77 -17.36
C ALA A 467 -12.17 17.91 -18.14
N THR A 468 -11.85 16.68 -18.55
CA THR A 468 -12.87 15.73 -19.02
C THR A 468 -13.75 15.24 -17.86
N GLU A 469 -15.05 15.09 -18.08
CA GLU A 469 -15.94 14.40 -17.12
C GLU A 469 -15.52 12.93 -16.95
N PRO A 470 -15.79 12.32 -15.77
CA PRO A 470 -15.69 10.88 -15.55
C PRO A 470 -16.29 10.01 -16.65
N ASP A 471 -15.47 9.23 -17.33
CA ASP A 471 -15.97 8.22 -18.28
C ASP A 471 -15.03 7.01 -18.33
N PRO A 472 -15.17 6.05 -17.38
CA PRO A 472 -14.48 4.77 -17.44
C PRO A 472 -15.10 3.89 -18.52
N ASP A 473 -14.92 4.27 -19.80
CA ASP A 473 -15.40 3.54 -20.96
C ASP A 473 -14.63 2.21 -21.14
N GLU A 474 -15.24 1.13 -20.66
CA GLU A 474 -14.74 -0.24 -20.82
C GLU A 474 -14.74 -0.71 -22.29
N GLU A 475 -15.52 -0.07 -23.16
CA GLU A 475 -15.67 -0.45 -24.56
C GLU A 475 -14.67 0.23 -25.49
N SER A 476 -13.95 1.24 -25.00
CA SER A 476 -12.93 1.98 -25.74
C SER A 476 -11.92 1.05 -26.43
N LEU A 477 -11.76 1.21 -27.74
CA LEU A 477 -10.77 0.45 -28.51
C LEU A 477 -9.34 0.64 -27.97
N ALA A 478 -9.02 1.85 -27.50
CA ALA A 478 -7.71 2.15 -26.91
C ALA A 478 -7.46 1.34 -25.63
N LEU A 479 -8.47 1.23 -24.76
CA LEU A 479 -8.40 0.43 -23.54
C LEU A 479 -8.23 -1.06 -23.84
N ARG A 480 -8.97 -1.57 -24.82
CA ARG A 480 -8.88 -2.98 -25.25
C ARG A 480 -7.50 -3.31 -25.81
N LYS A 481 -6.95 -2.44 -26.68
CA LYS A 481 -5.59 -2.56 -27.23
C LYS A 481 -4.54 -2.54 -26.12
N LEU A 482 -4.68 -1.62 -25.17
CA LEU A 482 -3.79 -1.50 -24.01
C LEU A 482 -3.79 -2.77 -23.15
N ALA A 483 -4.96 -3.28 -22.79
CA ALA A 483 -5.09 -4.51 -22.02
C ALA A 483 -4.51 -5.72 -22.76
N PHE A 484 -4.72 -5.81 -24.08
CA PHE A 484 -4.16 -6.87 -24.89
C PHE A 484 -2.62 -6.78 -24.96
N GLU A 485 -2.07 -5.58 -25.14
CA GLU A 485 -0.62 -5.34 -25.13
C GLU A 485 0.02 -5.75 -23.80
N VAL A 486 -0.64 -5.47 -22.66
CA VAL A 486 -0.19 -5.99 -21.36
C VAL A 486 -0.11 -7.51 -21.37
N CYS A 487 -1.16 -8.22 -21.83
CA CYS A 487 -1.14 -9.68 -21.91
C CYS A 487 -0.03 -10.21 -22.83
N VAL A 488 0.22 -9.55 -23.97
CA VAL A 488 1.33 -9.90 -24.87
C VAL A 488 2.67 -9.79 -24.15
N ARG A 489 2.89 -8.72 -23.37
CA ARG A 489 4.13 -8.53 -22.60
C ARG A 489 4.27 -9.51 -21.45
N ILE A 490 3.19 -9.89 -20.77
CA ILE A 490 3.20 -10.98 -19.78
C ILE A 490 3.67 -12.28 -20.46
N ASN A 491 3.10 -12.62 -21.62
CA ASN A 491 3.49 -13.82 -22.36
C ASN A 491 4.97 -13.78 -22.79
N ARG A 492 5.45 -12.65 -23.33
CA ARG A 492 6.87 -12.46 -23.70
C ARG A 492 7.82 -12.62 -22.52
N ALA A 493 7.43 -12.15 -21.35
CA ALA A 493 8.23 -12.27 -20.13
C ALA A 493 8.13 -13.64 -19.46
N THR A 494 7.22 -14.52 -19.90
CA THR A 494 6.99 -15.81 -19.26
C THR A 494 8.18 -16.73 -19.50
N PRO A 495 8.88 -17.17 -18.43
CA PRO A 495 10.04 -18.03 -18.60
C PRO A 495 9.60 -19.44 -19.03
N ILE A 496 10.46 -20.09 -19.81
CA ILE A 496 10.33 -21.50 -20.12
C ILE A 496 10.82 -22.29 -18.90
N THR A 497 9.95 -23.09 -18.29
CA THR A 497 10.33 -23.93 -17.14
C THR A 497 10.85 -25.30 -17.60
N PRO A 498 11.67 -25.98 -16.77
CA PRO A 498 12.11 -27.34 -17.08
C PRO A 498 10.94 -28.31 -17.30
N CYS A 499 9.88 -28.21 -16.50
CA CYS A 499 8.67 -29.01 -16.67
C CYS A 499 7.98 -28.70 -18.00
N SER A 500 7.89 -27.43 -18.42
CA SER A 500 7.33 -27.08 -19.72
C SER A 500 8.11 -27.71 -20.88
N LEU A 501 9.45 -27.68 -20.85
CA LEU A 501 10.28 -28.32 -21.87
C LEU A 501 10.07 -29.84 -21.94
N VAL A 502 10.09 -30.51 -20.78
CA VAL A 502 9.84 -31.96 -20.70
C VAL A 502 8.47 -32.31 -21.24
N THR A 503 7.42 -31.58 -20.82
CA THR A 503 6.06 -31.82 -21.32
C THR A 503 5.93 -31.54 -22.82
N LEU A 504 6.64 -30.54 -23.35
CA LEU A 504 6.66 -30.26 -24.78
C LEU A 504 7.31 -31.41 -25.57
N ALA A 505 8.45 -31.93 -25.11
CA ALA A 505 9.11 -33.08 -25.73
C ALA A 505 8.23 -34.34 -25.71
N MET A 506 7.54 -34.60 -24.59
CA MET A 506 6.60 -35.72 -24.45
C MET A 506 5.40 -35.58 -25.39
N VAL A 507 4.74 -34.42 -25.40
CA VAL A 507 3.58 -34.17 -26.28
C VAL A 507 3.98 -34.18 -27.75
N GLY A 508 5.16 -33.63 -28.09
CA GLY A 508 5.69 -33.63 -29.45
C GLY A 508 6.03 -35.02 -29.99
N SER A 509 6.25 -36.00 -29.10
CA SER A 509 6.51 -37.39 -29.46
C SER A 509 5.24 -38.22 -29.73
N GLY A 510 4.07 -37.57 -29.70
CA GLY A 510 2.78 -38.21 -29.97
C GLY A 510 2.30 -39.12 -28.83
N LEU A 511 1.53 -40.16 -29.16
CA LEU A 511 1.01 -41.14 -28.19
C LEU A 511 2.06 -42.21 -27.79
N ARG A 512 3.36 -41.94 -27.96
CA ARG A 512 4.44 -42.86 -27.62
C ARG A 512 4.95 -42.56 -26.21
N ALA A 513 5.11 -43.60 -25.39
CA ALA A 513 5.84 -43.50 -24.14
C ALA A 513 7.34 -43.35 -24.43
N LEU A 514 8.00 -42.39 -23.77
CA LEU A 514 9.44 -42.17 -23.88
C LEU A 514 10.15 -42.71 -22.64
N SER A 515 11.29 -43.38 -22.83
CA SER A 515 12.25 -43.62 -21.74
C SER A 515 12.86 -42.30 -21.25
N VAL A 516 13.56 -42.35 -20.11
CA VAL A 516 14.30 -41.18 -19.63
C VAL A 516 15.39 -40.78 -20.62
N GLU A 517 16.15 -41.74 -21.19
CA GLU A 517 17.15 -41.41 -22.22
C GLU A 517 16.51 -40.81 -23.47
N GLU A 518 15.42 -41.40 -23.96
CA GLU A 518 14.69 -40.88 -25.13
C GLU A 518 14.19 -39.45 -24.89
N THR A 519 13.70 -39.16 -23.67
CA THR A 519 13.27 -37.81 -23.27
C THR A 519 14.45 -36.83 -23.26
N VAL A 520 15.61 -37.23 -22.73
CA VAL A 520 16.83 -36.40 -22.74
C VAL A 520 17.29 -36.13 -24.16
N VAL A 521 17.25 -37.12 -25.06
CA VAL A 521 17.58 -36.95 -26.47
C VAL A 521 16.60 -35.97 -27.14
N ALA A 522 15.30 -36.13 -26.93
CA ALA A 522 14.29 -35.22 -27.47
C ALA A 522 14.49 -33.77 -26.99
N LEU A 523 14.85 -33.58 -25.71
CA LEU A 523 15.16 -32.26 -25.16
C LEU A 523 16.41 -31.63 -25.77
N ARG A 524 17.46 -32.41 -26.01
CA ARG A 524 18.69 -31.91 -26.68
C ARG A 524 18.42 -31.44 -28.11
N ASN A 525 17.40 -31.98 -28.77
CA ASN A 525 17.02 -31.54 -30.12
C ASN A 525 16.18 -30.25 -30.11
N LEU A 526 15.64 -29.84 -28.95
CA LEU A 526 14.81 -28.65 -28.78
C LEU A 526 15.61 -27.40 -28.34
N LEU A 527 16.78 -27.61 -27.73
CA LEU A 527 17.69 -26.57 -27.24
C LEU A 527 18.84 -26.37 -28.22
#